data_AF-A0A3M1APC2-F1
#
_entry.id   AF-A0A3M1APC2-F1
#
_cell.length_a   1.000
_cell.length_b   1.000
_cell.length_c   1.000
_cell.angle_alpha   90.00
_cell.angle_beta   90.00
_cell.angle_gamma   90.00
#
_symmetry.space_group_name_H-M   'P 1'
#
loop_
_entity.id
_entity.type
_entity.pdbx_description
1 polymer ?
#
loop_
_entity_poly.entity_id
_entity_poly.type
_entity_poly.pdbx_seq_one_letter_code
_entity_poly.pdbx_strand_id
1 'polypeptide(L)'
;MDMTYFDANGDTLGNTVNGDYIGQTLTVHVRHNWTGLECWGTVVVKDKRGPLITAPDTVLACNGDPGVASVGMATAADNCGQVTSLVYQDSVIDFGCGFNGFEGYFTPDNWTVCLTDTADGGVDVTGAPETVLVEGASNSPLSLTPRYVTRFKIVIPAEGYVSFDWSSFGGSSFNTDAFYLTINNWCIQLTNDSIQSGSYTTGILHPGDVLSFEQYSDGNADVVNTLISNFQFHTMAWKVVHRTWTATDEYGNSRSHTQVITIKRATADNVVFPTDFDGVQSPALPCNADSSPDATGWPLIDEDGDPATTNDQYPFG
;
A
#
# COMPACT_ATOMS: atom_id res chain seq x y z
N MET A 1 -39.83 22.92 -13.43
CA MET A 1 -40.42 22.00 -12.46
C MET A 1 -39.95 22.50 -11.13
N ASP A 2 -40.88 22.79 -10.23
CA ASP A 2 -40.56 23.27 -8.90
C ASP A 2 -40.88 22.13 -7.92
N MET A 3 -39.95 21.89 -7.00
CA MET A 3 -40.05 20.83 -6.01
C MET A 3 -39.95 21.45 -4.62
N THR A 4 -40.93 21.17 -3.77
CA THR A 4 -40.97 21.66 -2.40
C THR A 4 -41.11 20.49 -1.43
N TYR A 5 -40.34 20.56 -0.34
CA TYR A 5 -40.32 19.57 0.72
C TYR A 5 -41.07 20.10 1.93
N PHE A 6 -41.86 19.24 2.57
CA PHE A 6 -42.63 19.55 3.77
C PHE A 6 -42.26 18.59 4.89
N ASP A 7 -42.20 19.12 6.11
CA ASP A 7 -42.03 18.33 7.34
C ASP A 7 -43.33 17.58 7.73
N ALA A 8 -43.31 16.89 8.87
CA ALA A 8 -44.47 16.18 9.38
C ALA A 8 -45.64 17.09 9.81
N ASN A 9 -45.38 18.37 10.06
CA ASN A 9 -46.38 19.37 10.44
C ASN A 9 -46.98 20.10 9.22
N GLY A 10 -46.42 19.90 8.02
CA GLY A 10 -46.82 20.58 6.79
C GLY A 10 -46.10 21.90 6.54
N ASP A 11 -45.04 22.18 7.29
CA ASP A 11 -44.20 23.37 7.12
C ASP A 11 -43.15 23.15 6.00
N THR A 12 -42.86 24.20 5.24
CA THR A 12 -41.89 24.11 4.12
C THR A 12 -40.46 24.09 4.62
N LEU A 13 -39.69 23.10 4.16
CA LEU A 13 -38.29 22.89 4.56
C LEU A 13 -37.27 23.70 3.73
N GLY A 14 -37.75 24.46 2.73
CA GLY A 14 -36.89 25.13 1.77
C GLY A 14 -36.07 24.13 0.95
N ASN A 15 -34.82 24.51 0.62
CA ASN A 15 -33.93 23.74 -0.26
C ASN A 15 -32.90 22.89 0.50
N THR A 16 -32.97 22.78 1.83
CA THR A 16 -31.94 22.10 2.63
C THR A 16 -32.56 21.12 3.61
N VAL A 17 -32.25 19.84 3.42
CA VAL A 17 -32.53 18.77 4.37
C VAL A 17 -31.23 18.49 5.14
N ASN A 18 -31.23 18.74 6.45
CA ASN A 18 -30.09 18.52 7.34
C ASN A 18 -30.24 17.22 8.17
N GLY A 19 -29.34 16.98 9.12
CA GLY A 19 -29.34 15.79 9.97
C GLY A 19 -30.59 15.61 10.85
N ASP A 20 -31.30 16.70 11.18
CA ASP A 20 -32.48 16.64 12.07
C ASP A 20 -33.64 15.85 11.46
N TYR A 21 -33.66 15.72 10.12
CA TYR A 21 -34.70 14.99 9.40
C TYR A 21 -34.40 13.50 9.23
N ILE A 22 -33.24 13.00 9.68
CA ILE A 22 -32.88 11.58 9.53
C ILE A 22 -33.93 10.70 10.21
N GLY A 23 -34.39 9.67 9.49
CA GLY A 23 -35.44 8.75 9.93
C GLY A 23 -36.87 9.27 9.71
N GLN A 24 -37.04 10.54 9.33
CA GLN A 24 -38.34 11.12 9.03
C GLN A 24 -38.78 10.85 7.57
N THR A 25 -40.10 10.80 7.36
CA THR A 25 -40.71 10.78 6.03
C THR A 25 -41.17 12.18 5.68
N LEU A 26 -40.54 12.78 4.67
CA LEU A 26 -40.90 14.11 4.16
C LEU A 26 -41.91 13.98 3.02
N THR A 27 -42.83 14.93 2.94
CA THR A 27 -43.77 15.03 1.82
C THR A 27 -43.16 15.92 0.74
N VAL A 28 -43.27 15.50 -0.52
CA VAL A 28 -42.75 16.24 -1.68
C VAL A 28 -43.91 16.63 -2.58
N HIS A 29 -44.01 17.92 -2.89
CA HIS A 29 -44.90 18.45 -3.91
C HIS A 29 -44.08 18.82 -5.14
N VAL A 30 -44.52 18.36 -6.31
CA VAL A 30 -43.87 18.66 -7.59
C VAL A 30 -44.88 19.35 -8.49
N ARG A 31 -44.49 20.52 -9.02
CA ARG A 31 -45.29 21.31 -9.95
C ARG A 31 -44.58 21.51 -11.28
N HIS A 32 -45.27 21.24 -12.38
CA HIS A 32 -44.73 21.47 -13.72
C HIS A 32 -45.05 22.90 -14.20
N ASN A 33 -44.02 23.72 -14.35
CA ASN A 33 -44.15 25.18 -14.54
C ASN A 33 -44.89 25.59 -15.82
N TRP A 34 -44.95 24.71 -16.84
CA TRP A 34 -45.60 25.04 -18.13
C TRP A 34 -47.00 24.45 -18.29
N THR A 35 -47.27 23.28 -17.71
CA THR A 35 -48.58 22.61 -17.85
C THR A 35 -49.48 22.79 -16.64
N GLY A 36 -48.93 23.25 -15.50
CA GLY A 36 -49.67 23.39 -14.25
C GLY A 36 -50.03 22.07 -13.57
N LEU A 37 -49.55 20.93 -14.08
CA LEU A 37 -49.76 19.63 -13.46
C LEU A 37 -48.98 19.53 -12.15
N GLU A 38 -49.62 18.92 -11.15
CA GLU A 38 -49.08 18.77 -9.80
C GLU A 38 -49.23 17.33 -9.32
N CYS A 39 -48.22 16.84 -8.60
CA CYS A 39 -48.27 15.55 -7.94
C CYS A 39 -47.60 15.60 -6.56
N TRP A 40 -47.97 14.64 -5.73
CA TRP A 40 -47.47 14.48 -4.36
C TRP A 40 -46.77 13.13 -4.22
N GLY A 41 -45.70 13.11 -3.45
CA GLY A 41 -44.93 11.91 -3.11
C GLY A 41 -44.36 11.99 -1.71
N THR A 42 -43.64 10.95 -1.31
CA THR A 42 -42.93 10.90 -0.02
C THR A 42 -41.49 10.46 -0.23
N VAL A 43 -40.58 10.96 0.62
CA VAL A 43 -39.18 10.56 0.67
C VAL A 43 -38.77 10.28 2.10
N VAL A 44 -37.94 9.27 2.33
CA VAL A 44 -37.39 8.95 3.66
C VAL A 44 -35.95 9.45 3.70
N VAL A 45 -35.64 10.30 4.67
CA VAL A 45 -34.28 10.79 4.87
C VAL A 45 -33.50 9.74 5.64
N LYS A 46 -32.33 9.35 5.11
CA LYS A 46 -31.41 8.40 5.75
C LYS A 46 -30.00 8.92 5.61
N ASP A 47 -29.20 8.77 6.65
CA ASP A 47 -27.77 8.87 6.48
C ASP A 47 -27.22 7.61 5.80
N LYS A 48 -26.32 7.83 4.86
CA LYS A 48 -25.62 6.80 4.09
C LYS A 48 -24.13 7.07 3.97
N ARG A 49 -23.64 8.16 4.57
CA ARG A 49 -22.23 8.51 4.56
C ARG A 49 -21.63 8.05 5.88
N GLY A 50 -20.50 7.35 5.80
CA GLY A 50 -19.74 7.01 6.99
C GLY A 50 -18.84 8.18 7.42
N PRO A 51 -18.34 8.16 8.66
CA PRO A 51 -17.48 9.22 9.19
C PRO A 51 -16.24 9.49 8.33
N LEU A 52 -15.80 10.74 8.29
CA LEU A 52 -14.52 11.13 7.74
C LEU A 52 -13.42 10.91 8.78
N ILE A 53 -12.51 9.98 8.50
CA ILE A 53 -11.33 9.70 9.33
C ILE A 53 -10.16 10.55 8.84
N THR A 54 -9.45 11.19 9.77
CA THR A 54 -8.19 11.90 9.53
C THR A 54 -7.08 11.22 10.33
N ALA A 55 -6.18 10.54 9.60
CA ALA A 55 -4.98 9.89 10.14
C ALA A 55 -3.84 10.04 9.12
N PRO A 56 -2.89 10.98 9.32
CA PRO A 56 -1.79 11.19 8.38
C PRO A 56 -0.74 10.09 8.51
N ASP A 57 -0.09 9.75 7.40
CA ASP A 57 1.05 8.83 7.40
C ASP A 57 2.18 9.41 8.25
N THR A 58 2.91 8.52 8.93
CA THR A 58 3.93 8.91 9.91
C THR A 58 5.23 8.20 9.61
N VAL A 59 6.34 8.92 9.75
CA VAL A 59 7.68 8.38 9.59
C VAL A 59 8.40 8.49 10.92
N LEU A 60 8.88 7.37 11.43
CA LEU A 60 9.60 7.23 12.68
C LEU A 60 11.06 6.86 12.41
N ALA A 61 11.95 7.27 13.32
CA ALA A 61 13.30 6.75 13.38
C ALA A 61 13.29 5.23 13.71
N CYS A 62 14.45 4.58 13.62
CA CYS A 62 14.56 3.12 13.71
C CYS A 62 13.97 2.50 14.97
N ASN A 63 13.95 3.24 16.06
CA ASN A 63 13.53 2.85 17.40
C ASN A 63 12.23 3.55 17.84
N GLY A 64 11.62 4.34 16.96
CA GLY A 64 10.37 5.04 17.29
C GLY A 64 9.24 4.06 17.55
N ASP A 65 8.47 4.30 18.62
CA ASP A 65 7.31 3.48 18.98
C ASP A 65 6.14 3.76 18.02
N PRO A 66 5.65 2.76 17.24
CA PRO A 66 4.49 2.92 16.37
C PRO A 66 3.16 2.94 17.15
N GLY A 67 3.17 2.78 18.47
CA GLY A 67 1.99 2.80 19.33
C GLY A 67 1.19 4.10 19.21
N VAL A 68 -0.12 3.99 19.39
CA VAL A 68 -1.05 5.15 19.33
C VAL A 68 -0.73 6.22 20.39
N ALA A 69 -0.06 5.85 21.48
CA ALA A 69 0.39 6.79 22.51
C ALA A 69 1.54 7.70 22.02
N SER A 70 2.35 7.20 21.09
CA SER A 70 3.50 7.89 20.50
C SER A 70 3.10 8.63 19.22
N VAL A 71 2.44 7.94 18.28
CA VAL A 71 2.07 8.47 16.95
C VAL A 71 0.80 9.34 17.00
N GLY A 72 0.00 9.20 18.05
CA GLY A 72 -1.29 9.85 18.18
C GLY A 72 -2.45 8.99 17.66
N MET A 73 -3.63 9.26 18.22
CA MET A 73 -4.88 8.62 17.81
C MET A 73 -5.46 9.35 16.59
N ALA A 74 -6.05 8.61 15.64
CA ALA A 74 -6.81 9.24 14.56
C ALA A 74 -8.00 10.06 15.09
N THR A 75 -8.46 11.00 14.29
CA THR A 75 -9.71 11.72 14.55
C THR A 75 -10.76 11.31 13.53
N ALA A 76 -12.03 11.31 13.93
CA ALA A 76 -13.14 11.03 13.03
C ALA A 76 -14.26 12.03 13.29
N ALA A 77 -14.85 12.55 12.23
CA ALA A 77 -15.99 13.45 12.27
C ALA A 77 -17.05 13.00 11.27
N ASP A 78 -18.31 13.09 11.66
CA ASP A 78 -19.42 12.76 10.79
C ASP A 78 -20.20 14.02 10.36
N ASN A 79 -20.79 13.99 9.17
CA ASN A 79 -21.48 15.15 8.60
C ASN A 79 -22.91 15.35 9.12
N CYS A 80 -23.53 14.32 9.69
CA CYS A 80 -24.93 14.34 10.09
C CYS A 80 -25.19 13.76 11.49
N GLY A 81 -24.16 13.28 12.19
CA GLY A 81 -24.26 12.68 13.50
C GLY A 81 -22.97 12.70 14.31
N GLN A 82 -22.92 11.84 15.32
CA GLN A 82 -21.73 11.62 16.14
C GLN A 82 -21.04 10.29 15.80
N VAL A 83 -19.72 10.27 15.95
CA VAL A 83 -18.94 9.03 15.84
C VAL A 83 -19.08 8.25 17.15
N THR A 84 -19.61 7.04 17.06
CA THR A 84 -19.87 6.18 18.23
C THR A 84 -18.71 5.24 18.54
N SER A 85 -17.92 4.88 17.53
CA SER A 85 -16.78 3.99 17.67
C SER A 85 -15.65 4.41 16.75
N LEU A 86 -14.42 4.37 17.26
CA LEU A 86 -13.19 4.50 16.50
C LEU A 86 -12.20 3.44 17.00
N VAL A 87 -11.92 2.44 16.15
CA VAL A 87 -11.03 1.33 16.46
C VAL A 87 -9.93 1.23 15.41
N TYR A 88 -8.86 0.50 15.72
CA TYR A 88 -7.78 0.24 14.78
C TYR A 88 -7.33 -1.21 14.81
N GLN A 89 -6.76 -1.64 13.69
CA GLN A 89 -6.05 -2.92 13.56
C GLN A 89 -4.74 -2.71 12.82
N ASP A 90 -3.67 -3.29 13.35
CA ASP A 90 -2.33 -3.19 12.79
C ASP A 90 -1.99 -4.44 11.98
N SER A 91 -1.44 -4.22 10.79
CA SER A 91 -0.69 -5.22 10.03
C SER A 91 0.76 -4.78 9.97
N VAL A 92 1.66 -5.66 10.35
CA VAL A 92 3.10 -5.35 10.47
C VAL A 92 3.84 -6.08 9.36
N ILE A 93 4.63 -5.32 8.61
CA ILE A 93 5.53 -5.83 7.59
C ILE A 93 6.95 -5.52 8.05
N ASP A 94 7.68 -6.57 8.37
CA ASP A 94 9.10 -6.46 8.73
C ASP A 94 9.93 -6.72 7.48
N PHE A 95 10.68 -5.71 7.04
CA PHE A 95 11.57 -5.81 5.89
C PHE A 95 12.93 -6.41 6.27
N GLY A 96 13.22 -6.61 7.57
CA GLY A 96 14.52 -7.10 8.03
C GLY A 96 15.66 -6.28 7.42
N CYS A 97 16.68 -6.94 6.86
CA CYS A 97 17.80 -6.31 6.14
C CYS A 97 17.49 -5.96 4.66
N GLY A 98 16.22 -6.03 4.24
CA GLY A 98 15.75 -5.90 2.86
C GLY A 98 15.04 -7.18 2.40
N PHE A 99 14.20 -7.08 1.35
CA PHE A 99 13.65 -8.27 0.68
C PHE A 99 14.45 -8.58 -0.58
N ASN A 100 15.08 -9.75 -0.57
CA ASN A 100 15.62 -10.39 -1.76
C ASN A 100 14.69 -11.54 -2.13
N GLY A 101 14.33 -11.60 -3.41
CA GLY A 101 13.36 -12.56 -3.93
C GLY A 101 11.92 -12.25 -3.52
N PHE A 102 11.09 -13.25 -3.75
CA PHE A 102 9.67 -13.33 -3.50
C PHE A 102 9.41 -14.03 -2.16
N GLU A 103 9.90 -13.41 -1.09
CA GLU A 103 9.70 -13.87 0.30
C GLU A 103 8.87 -12.87 1.11
N GLY A 104 8.40 -13.32 2.28
CA GLY A 104 7.65 -12.47 3.22
C GLY A 104 6.44 -11.83 2.57
N TYR A 105 6.42 -10.49 2.50
CA TYR A 105 5.31 -9.76 1.87
C TYR A 105 5.25 -9.98 0.35
N PHE A 106 6.38 -10.19 -0.32
CA PHE A 106 6.46 -10.38 -1.78
C PHE A 106 6.27 -11.83 -2.22
N THR A 107 5.94 -12.73 -1.30
CA THR A 107 5.66 -14.13 -1.62
C THR A 107 4.51 -14.28 -2.62
N PRO A 108 4.57 -15.25 -3.55
CA PRO A 108 3.50 -15.48 -4.51
C PRO A 108 2.12 -15.73 -3.90
N ASP A 109 2.04 -16.21 -2.66
CA ASP A 109 0.76 -16.40 -1.95
C ASP A 109 0.00 -15.09 -1.71
N ASN A 110 0.70 -13.94 -1.68
CA ASN A 110 0.09 -12.62 -1.54
C ASN A 110 -0.31 -12.00 -2.89
N TRP A 111 -0.05 -12.68 -4.00
CA TRP A 111 -0.29 -12.12 -5.32
C TRP A 111 -1.74 -12.29 -5.71
N THR A 112 -2.31 -11.26 -6.33
CA THR A 112 -3.63 -11.37 -6.94
C THR A 112 -3.49 -11.70 -8.41
N VAL A 113 -3.92 -12.90 -8.81
CA VAL A 113 -3.96 -13.34 -10.20
C VAL A 113 -5.22 -12.81 -10.87
N CYS A 114 -5.05 -12.10 -11.99
CA CYS A 114 -6.15 -11.64 -12.83
C CYS A 114 -6.03 -12.30 -14.20
N LEU A 115 -7.00 -13.15 -14.54
CA LEU A 115 -7.11 -13.81 -15.84
C LEU A 115 -8.36 -13.29 -16.58
N THR A 116 -8.36 -13.34 -17.91
CA THR A 116 -9.61 -13.22 -18.68
C THR A 116 -10.38 -14.54 -18.60
N ASP A 117 -11.71 -14.52 -18.77
CA ASP A 117 -12.63 -15.67 -18.58
C ASP A 117 -12.29 -16.94 -19.39
N THR A 118 -11.31 -16.86 -20.29
CA THR A 118 -10.87 -17.92 -21.20
C THR A 118 -9.36 -18.19 -21.15
N ALA A 119 -8.58 -17.47 -20.34
CA ALA A 119 -7.12 -17.67 -20.21
C ALA A 119 -6.79 -18.80 -19.22
N ASP A 120 -5.83 -19.65 -19.57
CA ASP A 120 -5.26 -20.73 -18.75
C ASP A 120 -3.82 -20.45 -18.31
N GLY A 121 -3.30 -19.26 -18.60
CA GLY A 121 -1.97 -18.84 -18.16
C GLY A 121 -1.84 -18.88 -16.64
N GLY A 122 -0.66 -19.24 -16.17
CA GLY A 122 -0.37 -19.49 -14.77
C GLY A 122 0.78 -18.66 -14.25
N VAL A 123 1.00 -18.75 -12.94
CA VAL A 123 2.32 -18.52 -12.37
C VAL A 123 2.77 -19.83 -11.78
N ASP A 124 3.93 -20.26 -12.23
CA ASP A 124 4.64 -21.39 -11.65
C ASP A 124 5.75 -20.86 -10.73
N VAL A 125 5.78 -21.43 -9.53
CA VAL A 125 6.71 -21.11 -8.45
C VAL A 125 7.55 -22.33 -8.06
N THR A 126 7.51 -23.40 -8.86
CA THR A 126 8.25 -24.65 -8.61
C THR A 126 9.75 -24.45 -8.85
N GLY A 127 10.45 -23.80 -7.91
CA GLY A 127 11.91 -23.66 -8.06
C GLY A 127 12.68 -22.78 -7.10
N ALA A 128 12.14 -21.68 -6.57
CA ALA A 128 12.90 -20.85 -5.62
C ALA A 128 12.03 -19.78 -4.94
N PRO A 129 12.43 -19.30 -3.75
CA PRO A 129 12.02 -17.99 -3.27
C PRO A 129 12.52 -16.85 -4.17
N GLU A 130 13.53 -17.07 -5.03
CA GLU A 130 14.20 -16.01 -5.79
C GLU A 130 13.73 -15.85 -7.25
N THR A 131 12.86 -16.75 -7.72
CA THR A 131 12.40 -16.75 -9.11
C THR A 131 10.93 -17.06 -9.22
N VAL A 132 10.24 -16.41 -10.16
CA VAL A 132 8.85 -16.71 -10.51
C VAL A 132 8.75 -16.87 -12.02
N LEU A 133 8.07 -17.92 -12.47
CA LEU A 133 7.75 -18.13 -13.87
C LEU A 133 6.32 -17.67 -14.14
N VAL A 134 6.16 -16.72 -15.05
CA VAL A 134 4.86 -16.27 -15.53
C VAL A 134 4.58 -16.96 -16.87
N GLU A 135 3.51 -17.74 -16.93
CA GLU A 135 3.15 -18.53 -18.10
C GLU A 135 2.04 -17.85 -18.93
N GLY A 136 2.24 -17.83 -20.24
CA GLY A 136 1.24 -17.42 -21.21
C GLY A 136 0.11 -18.46 -21.35
N ALA A 137 -1.03 -18.02 -21.88
CA ALA A 137 -2.15 -18.90 -22.16
C ALA A 137 -1.89 -19.79 -23.39
N SER A 138 -2.45 -21.00 -23.40
CA SER A 138 -2.27 -22.01 -24.46
C SER A 138 -3.57 -22.39 -25.20
N ASN A 139 -4.72 -21.85 -24.76
CA ASN A 139 -6.03 -22.26 -25.29
C ASN A 139 -6.46 -21.55 -26.60
N SER A 140 -6.57 -22.36 -27.66
CA SER A 140 -7.20 -22.09 -28.95
C SER A 140 -8.71 -21.78 -28.77
N PRO A 141 -9.30 -20.75 -29.41
CA PRO A 141 -8.94 -20.22 -30.74
C PRO A 141 -8.08 -18.94 -30.72
N LEU A 142 -7.19 -18.86 -31.73
CA LEU A 142 -6.38 -17.71 -32.10
C LEU A 142 -7.20 -16.41 -32.07
N SER A 143 -6.68 -15.38 -31.41
CA SER A 143 -7.27 -14.04 -31.45
C SER A 143 -6.34 -13.05 -32.10
N LEU A 144 -6.84 -12.29 -33.07
CA LEU A 144 -6.09 -11.28 -33.85
C LEU A 144 -5.78 -10.00 -33.05
N THR A 145 -6.09 -10.00 -31.75
CA THR A 145 -5.78 -8.97 -30.75
C THR A 145 -5.40 -9.71 -29.48
N PRO A 146 -4.41 -9.27 -28.67
CA PRO A 146 -4.01 -10.03 -27.49
C PRO A 146 -5.21 -10.21 -26.58
N ARG A 147 -5.64 -11.46 -26.41
CA ARG A 147 -6.93 -11.83 -25.81
C ARG A 147 -6.76 -12.42 -24.42
N TYR A 148 -5.56 -12.90 -24.13
CA TYR A 148 -5.24 -13.53 -22.87
C TYR A 148 -4.14 -12.72 -22.20
N VAL A 149 -4.44 -12.25 -21.00
CA VAL A 149 -3.50 -11.52 -20.15
C VAL A 149 -3.46 -12.24 -18.83
N THR A 150 -2.30 -12.80 -18.51
CA THR A 150 -2.02 -13.33 -17.18
C THR A 150 -1.37 -12.19 -16.39
N ARG A 151 -2.07 -11.64 -15.40
CA ARG A 151 -1.58 -10.52 -14.60
C ARG A 151 -1.41 -10.91 -13.13
N PHE A 152 -0.25 -10.60 -12.58
CA PHE A 152 0.05 -10.77 -11.16
C PHE A 152 0.28 -9.42 -10.53
N LYS A 153 -0.51 -9.12 -9.50
CA LYS A 153 -0.46 -7.82 -8.81
C LYS A 153 0.09 -7.97 -7.42
N ILE A 154 0.95 -7.03 -7.06
CA ILE A 154 1.36 -6.77 -5.67
C ILE A 154 1.21 -5.28 -5.37
N VAL A 155 0.67 -4.98 -4.19
CA VAL A 155 0.56 -3.60 -3.69
C VAL A 155 1.85 -3.25 -2.99
N ILE A 156 2.43 -2.10 -3.30
CA ILE A 156 3.68 -1.66 -2.69
C ILE A 156 3.41 -1.29 -1.22
N PRO A 157 4.14 -1.91 -0.27
CA PRO A 157 3.84 -1.74 1.15
C PRO A 157 4.48 -0.48 1.77
N ALA A 158 5.54 0.03 1.17
CA ALA A 158 6.37 1.11 1.70
C ALA A 158 6.93 1.97 0.56
N GLU A 159 7.41 3.17 0.86
CA GLU A 159 8.17 3.93 -0.13
C GLU A 159 9.47 3.22 -0.48
N GLY A 160 9.78 3.10 -1.77
CA GLY A 160 10.96 2.38 -2.24
C GLY A 160 10.98 2.21 -3.75
N TYR A 161 11.87 1.39 -4.27
CA TYR A 161 11.88 1.01 -5.67
C TYR A 161 12.16 -0.49 -5.83
N VAL A 162 11.75 -1.04 -6.96
CA VAL A 162 11.91 -2.45 -7.27
C VAL A 162 12.93 -2.61 -8.39
N SER A 163 13.82 -3.58 -8.25
CA SER A 163 14.68 -4.06 -9.33
C SER A 163 14.48 -5.54 -9.55
N PHE A 164 14.52 -5.99 -10.80
CA PHE A 164 14.44 -7.40 -11.15
C PHE A 164 15.07 -7.65 -12.51
N ASP A 165 15.44 -8.90 -12.72
CA ASP A 165 15.83 -9.44 -14.02
C ASP A 165 14.69 -10.25 -14.61
N TRP A 166 14.60 -10.28 -15.93
CA TRP A 166 13.60 -11.06 -16.62
C TRP A 166 14.20 -11.73 -17.87
N SER A 167 13.69 -12.91 -18.19
CA SER A 167 14.01 -13.64 -19.42
C SER A 167 12.79 -14.38 -19.91
N SER A 168 12.38 -14.07 -21.14
CA SER A 168 11.24 -14.69 -21.82
C SER A 168 11.73 -15.71 -22.84
N PHE A 169 11.07 -16.86 -22.88
CA PHE A 169 11.39 -17.98 -23.77
C PHE A 169 10.14 -18.77 -24.13
N GLY A 170 10.23 -19.59 -25.17
CA GLY A 170 9.04 -20.16 -25.83
C GLY A 170 8.43 -19.17 -26.83
N GLY A 171 7.40 -19.58 -27.56
CA GLY A 171 6.76 -18.76 -28.58
C GLY A 171 7.44 -18.76 -29.96
N SER A 172 6.70 -18.31 -30.98
CA SER A 172 7.23 -18.02 -32.32
C SER A 172 7.36 -16.52 -32.63
N SER A 173 6.75 -15.63 -31.82
CA SER A 173 6.79 -14.17 -31.96
C SER A 173 6.52 -13.45 -30.62
N PHE A 174 7.33 -12.46 -30.24
CA PHE A 174 7.15 -11.69 -29.00
C PHE A 174 6.45 -10.34 -29.21
N ASN A 175 6.11 -9.99 -30.44
CA ASN A 175 5.32 -8.79 -30.75
C ASN A 175 3.81 -8.97 -30.46
N THR A 176 3.31 -10.21 -30.44
CA THR A 176 1.93 -10.58 -30.05
C THR A 176 1.87 -11.26 -28.69
N ASP A 177 2.95 -11.94 -28.29
CA ASP A 177 3.10 -12.60 -26.98
C ASP A 177 4.16 -11.88 -26.11
N ALA A 178 3.86 -10.65 -25.70
CA ALA A 178 4.80 -9.78 -24.97
C ALA A 178 4.61 -9.79 -23.44
N PHE A 179 5.72 -9.68 -22.72
CA PHE A 179 5.80 -9.38 -21.30
C PHE A 179 5.82 -7.87 -21.04
N TYR A 180 4.96 -7.43 -20.13
CA TYR A 180 4.80 -6.06 -19.71
C TYR A 180 4.96 -5.92 -18.21
N LEU A 181 5.53 -4.79 -17.81
CA LEU A 181 5.46 -4.27 -16.45
C LEU A 181 4.44 -3.13 -16.43
N THR A 182 3.44 -3.23 -15.56
CA THR A 182 2.49 -2.13 -15.32
C THR A 182 2.63 -1.62 -13.91
N ILE A 183 2.84 -0.31 -13.76
CA ILE A 183 2.84 0.39 -12.47
C ILE A 183 1.61 1.29 -12.46
N ASN A 184 0.64 0.98 -11.61
CA ASN A 184 -0.69 1.60 -11.59
C ASN A 184 -1.39 1.53 -12.96
N ASN A 185 -1.38 2.63 -13.72
CA ASN A 185 -1.98 2.75 -15.04
C ASN A 185 -0.94 2.93 -16.16
N TRP A 186 0.36 2.89 -15.82
CA TRP A 186 1.43 3.06 -16.79
C TRP A 186 2.05 1.71 -17.14
N CYS A 187 2.03 1.39 -18.43
CA CYS A 187 2.42 0.09 -18.97
C CYS A 187 3.71 0.20 -19.78
N ILE A 188 4.62 -0.75 -19.58
CA ILE A 188 5.95 -0.77 -20.16
C ILE A 188 6.17 -2.13 -20.80
N GLN A 189 6.33 -2.15 -22.13
CA GLN A 189 6.68 -3.36 -22.84
C GLN A 189 8.16 -3.69 -22.62
N LEU A 190 8.45 -4.85 -22.03
CA LEU A 190 9.81 -5.28 -21.76
C LEU A 190 10.34 -6.19 -22.86
N THR A 191 9.49 -7.06 -23.43
CA THR A 191 9.88 -7.95 -24.52
C THR A 191 9.43 -7.45 -25.89
N ASN A 192 10.25 -7.72 -26.90
CA ASN A 192 9.84 -7.70 -28.31
C ASN A 192 10.68 -8.73 -29.09
N ASP A 193 10.49 -8.83 -30.41
CA ASP A 193 11.19 -9.82 -31.24
C ASP A 193 12.73 -9.70 -31.20
N SER A 194 13.26 -8.55 -30.77
CA SER A 194 14.71 -8.29 -30.63
C SER A 194 15.20 -8.30 -29.18
N ILE A 195 14.30 -8.27 -28.19
CA ILE A 195 14.63 -8.14 -26.76
C ILE A 195 13.82 -9.18 -25.99
N GLN A 196 14.49 -10.22 -25.52
CA GLN A 196 13.88 -11.36 -24.82
C GLN A 196 14.42 -11.55 -23.40
N SER A 197 15.33 -10.67 -22.97
CA SER A 197 15.82 -10.64 -21.60
C SER A 197 16.34 -9.25 -21.26
N GLY A 198 16.34 -8.91 -19.98
CA GLY A 198 16.96 -7.70 -19.49
C GLY A 198 16.77 -7.52 -18.00
N SER A 199 17.19 -6.35 -17.53
CA SER A 199 16.98 -5.91 -16.15
C SER A 199 16.12 -4.66 -16.16
N TYR A 200 15.26 -4.50 -15.17
CA TYR A 200 14.47 -3.29 -14.99
C TYR A 200 14.58 -2.78 -13.56
N THR A 201 14.63 -1.46 -13.42
CA THR A 201 14.58 -0.77 -12.12
C THR A 201 13.54 0.32 -12.20
N THR A 202 12.58 0.29 -11.28
CA THR A 202 11.50 1.27 -11.24
C THR A 202 12.00 2.63 -10.75
N GLY A 203 11.21 3.67 -10.98
CA GLY A 203 11.31 4.88 -10.16
C GLY A 203 10.87 4.62 -8.71
N ILE A 204 10.82 5.68 -7.91
CA ILE A 204 10.28 5.61 -6.54
C ILE A 204 8.78 5.31 -6.62
N LEU A 205 8.39 4.24 -5.95
CA LEU A 205 7.03 3.77 -5.72
C LEU A 205 6.61 4.21 -4.31
N HIS A 206 5.34 4.54 -4.17
CA HIS A 206 4.73 4.94 -2.91
C HIS A 206 3.85 3.83 -2.35
N PRO A 207 3.58 3.82 -1.03
CA PRO A 207 2.63 2.88 -0.43
C PRO A 207 1.27 2.92 -1.14
N GLY A 208 0.75 1.76 -1.53
CA GLY A 208 -0.51 1.64 -2.25
C GLY A 208 -0.39 1.62 -3.78
N ASP A 209 0.78 1.94 -4.35
CA ASP A 209 1.04 1.73 -5.77
C ASP A 209 0.92 0.24 -6.12
N VAL A 210 0.39 -0.09 -7.29
CA VAL A 210 0.20 -1.48 -7.73
C VAL A 210 1.23 -1.81 -8.80
N LEU A 211 2.15 -2.73 -8.47
CA LEU A 211 3.08 -3.32 -9.41
C LEU A 211 2.43 -4.56 -10.04
N SER A 212 2.40 -4.63 -11.36
CA SER A 212 1.82 -5.76 -12.09
C SER A 212 2.80 -6.34 -13.11
N PHE A 213 3.02 -7.65 -13.06
CA PHE A 213 3.69 -8.41 -14.11
C PHE A 213 2.64 -9.01 -15.02
N GLU A 214 2.75 -8.77 -16.33
CA GLU A 214 1.71 -9.10 -17.30
C GLU A 214 2.28 -9.84 -18.49
N GLN A 215 1.85 -11.08 -18.69
CA GLN A 215 2.13 -11.82 -19.91
C GLN A 215 0.91 -11.71 -20.82
N TYR A 216 1.08 -11.02 -21.94
CA TYR A 216 0.09 -10.96 -23.00
C TYR A 216 0.33 -12.13 -23.93
N SER A 217 -0.77 -12.72 -24.41
CA SER A 217 -0.72 -13.74 -25.45
C SER A 217 -1.91 -13.69 -26.41
N ASP A 218 -1.64 -14.06 -27.66
CA ASP A 218 -2.65 -14.29 -28.71
C ASP A 218 -3.31 -15.69 -28.65
N GLY A 219 -2.82 -16.56 -27.77
CA GLY A 219 -3.34 -17.91 -27.51
C GLY A 219 -2.95 -18.94 -28.56
N ASN A 220 -1.84 -18.73 -29.26
CA ASN A 220 -1.23 -19.80 -30.06
C ASN A 220 -0.56 -20.87 -29.14
N ALA A 221 -0.29 -22.05 -29.70
CA ALA A 221 0.21 -23.21 -28.95
C ALA A 221 1.70 -23.13 -28.55
N ASP A 222 2.38 -22.03 -28.88
CA ASP A 222 3.83 -21.89 -28.73
C ASP A 222 4.24 -21.41 -27.32
N VAL A 223 3.27 -21.00 -26.47
CA VAL A 223 3.40 -20.70 -25.03
C VAL A 223 4.66 -19.90 -24.68
N VAL A 224 4.54 -18.56 -24.65
CA VAL A 224 5.59 -17.70 -24.10
C VAL A 224 5.56 -17.74 -22.58
N ASN A 225 6.69 -18.06 -21.98
CA ASN A 225 6.90 -18.01 -20.55
C ASN A 225 7.97 -16.97 -20.22
N THR A 226 7.79 -16.26 -19.11
CA THR A 226 8.74 -15.26 -18.63
C THR A 226 9.21 -15.61 -17.22
N LEU A 227 10.49 -15.88 -17.08
CA LEU A 227 11.15 -16.04 -15.79
C LEU A 227 11.54 -14.67 -15.26
N ILE A 228 11.11 -14.35 -14.04
CA ILE A 228 11.52 -13.18 -13.27
C ILE A 228 12.46 -13.67 -12.18
N SER A 229 13.62 -13.05 -12.05
CA SER A 229 14.65 -13.41 -11.07
C SER A 229 15.30 -12.17 -10.45
N ASN A 230 16.11 -12.36 -9.42
CA ASN A 230 16.84 -11.26 -8.75
C ASN A 230 15.92 -10.10 -8.33
N PHE A 231 14.68 -10.44 -7.95
CA PHE A 231 13.73 -9.45 -7.47
C PHE A 231 14.26 -8.86 -6.16
N GLN A 232 14.31 -7.54 -6.07
CA GLN A 232 14.69 -6.83 -4.87
C GLN A 232 13.77 -5.64 -4.66
N PHE A 233 13.31 -5.48 -3.43
CA PHE A 233 12.61 -4.28 -3.00
C PHE A 233 13.55 -3.44 -2.12
N HIS A 234 13.96 -2.30 -2.66
CA HIS A 234 14.84 -1.36 -1.99
C HIS A 234 14.01 -0.30 -1.29
N THR A 235 14.10 -0.26 0.03
CA THR A 235 13.39 0.72 0.85
C THR A 235 14.27 1.19 2.00
N MET A 236 14.09 2.46 2.39
CA MET A 236 14.65 2.99 3.63
C MET A 236 13.92 2.46 4.87
N ALA A 237 12.76 1.85 4.72
CA ALA A 237 12.04 1.23 5.82
C ALA A 237 12.71 -0.09 6.22
N TRP A 238 12.90 -0.30 7.51
CA TRP A 238 13.17 -1.66 8.02
C TRP A 238 11.89 -2.33 8.50
N LYS A 239 10.88 -1.54 8.87
CA LYS A 239 9.57 -2.02 9.29
C LYS A 239 8.48 -1.03 8.91
N VAL A 240 7.33 -1.51 8.46
CA VAL A 240 6.13 -0.71 8.22
C VAL A 240 4.95 -1.30 8.98
N VAL A 241 4.13 -0.42 9.55
CA VAL A 241 2.86 -0.78 10.14
C VAL A 241 1.75 -0.13 9.33
N HIS A 242 0.90 -0.95 8.72
CA HIS A 242 -0.35 -0.51 8.12
C HIS A 242 -1.43 -0.55 9.21
N ARG A 243 -1.80 0.63 9.71
CA ARG A 243 -2.84 0.79 10.72
C ARG A 243 -4.15 1.13 10.05
N THR A 244 -5.10 0.18 10.06
CA THR A 244 -6.44 0.39 9.52
C THR A 244 -7.34 0.92 10.61
N TRP A 245 -7.76 2.17 10.48
CA TRP A 245 -8.76 2.81 11.35
C TRP A 245 -10.16 2.54 10.81
N THR A 246 -11.09 2.16 11.69
CA THR A 246 -12.51 1.99 11.36
C THR A 246 -13.35 2.84 12.30
N ALA A 247 -14.13 3.75 11.71
CA ALA A 247 -15.06 4.62 12.43
C ALA A 247 -16.50 4.26 12.09
N THR A 248 -17.37 4.26 13.09
CA THR A 248 -18.81 4.01 12.94
C THR A 248 -19.60 5.17 13.55
N ASP A 249 -20.64 5.62 12.85
CA ASP A 249 -21.56 6.65 13.35
C ASP A 249 -22.69 6.05 14.20
N GLU A 250 -23.63 6.89 14.65
CA GLU A 250 -24.83 6.44 15.39
C GLU A 250 -25.92 5.82 14.51
N TYR A 251 -25.83 5.99 13.20
CA TYR A 251 -26.77 5.47 12.20
C TYR A 251 -26.32 4.12 11.60
N GLY A 252 -25.18 3.59 12.06
CA GLY A 252 -24.59 2.32 11.64
C GLY A 252 -23.77 2.41 10.35
N ASN A 253 -23.48 3.60 9.83
CA ASN A 253 -22.55 3.73 8.70
C ASN A 253 -21.11 3.67 9.20
N SER A 254 -20.28 2.94 8.47
CA SER A 254 -18.87 2.74 8.79
C SER A 254 -17.97 3.18 7.64
N ARG A 255 -16.79 3.70 7.97
CA ARG A 255 -15.71 3.98 7.01
C ARG A 255 -14.39 3.47 7.56
N SER A 256 -13.51 3.05 6.65
CA SER A 256 -12.13 2.67 7.00
C SER A 256 -11.12 3.55 6.29
N HIS A 257 -9.99 3.79 6.94
CA HIS A 257 -8.83 4.52 6.39
C HIS A 257 -7.54 3.86 6.87
N THR A 258 -6.62 3.60 5.94
CA THR A 258 -5.31 3.01 6.26
C THR A 258 -4.26 4.09 6.41
N GLN A 259 -3.64 4.15 7.58
CA GLN A 259 -2.48 4.96 7.89
C GLN A 259 -1.22 4.12 7.72
N VAL A 260 -0.21 4.65 7.03
CA VAL A 260 1.09 4.01 6.85
C VAL A 260 2.08 4.60 7.84
N ILE A 261 2.57 3.77 8.76
CA ILE A 261 3.61 4.16 9.73
C ILE A 261 4.91 3.49 9.30
N THR A 262 5.87 4.30 8.86
CA THR A 262 7.15 3.83 8.34
C THR A 262 8.24 4.01 9.38
N ILE A 263 8.94 2.94 9.71
CA ILE A 263 10.07 2.96 10.64
C ILE A 263 11.34 2.86 9.79
N LYS A 264 12.15 3.92 9.79
CA LYS A 264 13.36 4.05 8.96
C LYS A 264 14.51 3.19 9.48
N ARG A 265 15.38 2.71 8.61
CA ARG A 265 16.69 2.17 9.00
C ARG A 265 17.55 3.26 9.63
N ALA A 266 18.28 2.89 10.67
CA ALA A 266 19.47 3.64 11.06
C ALA A 266 20.51 3.53 9.93
N THR A 267 21.15 4.64 9.59
CA THR A 267 22.33 4.62 8.72
C THR A 267 23.60 4.48 9.55
N ALA A 268 24.72 4.17 8.90
CA ALA A 268 26.01 4.11 9.60
C ALA A 268 26.38 5.46 10.27
N ASP A 269 25.90 6.57 9.72
CA ASP A 269 26.12 7.91 10.27
C ASP A 269 25.35 8.14 11.57
N ASN A 270 24.27 7.38 11.82
CA ASN A 270 23.55 7.42 13.09
C ASN A 270 24.28 6.64 14.20
N VAL A 271 25.38 5.95 13.91
CA VAL A 271 26.08 5.14 14.92
C VAL A 271 27.18 5.97 15.58
N VAL A 272 26.98 6.30 16.85
CA VAL A 272 27.98 6.98 17.67
C VAL A 272 28.74 5.95 18.48
N PHE A 273 30.06 5.92 18.31
CA PHE A 273 30.95 5.08 19.09
C PHE A 273 31.37 5.79 20.39
N PRO A 274 31.62 5.04 21.48
CA PRO A 274 32.21 5.59 22.68
C PRO A 274 33.63 6.13 22.42
N THR A 275 34.12 6.98 23.31
CA THR A 275 35.47 7.58 23.18
C THR A 275 36.56 6.51 23.15
N ASP A 276 37.60 6.72 22.35
CA ASP A 276 38.77 5.82 22.38
C ASP A 276 39.58 6.00 23.68
N PHE A 277 40.00 4.88 24.26
CA PHE A 277 40.88 4.84 25.43
C PHE A 277 42.34 4.75 24.97
N ASP A 278 42.77 5.71 24.15
CA ASP A 278 44.10 5.78 23.52
C ASP A 278 45.11 6.66 24.29
N GLY A 279 44.66 7.28 25.39
CA GLY A 279 45.44 8.25 26.15
C GLY A 279 45.40 9.67 25.59
N VAL A 280 44.67 9.91 24.50
CA VAL A 280 44.42 11.24 23.92
C VAL A 280 42.99 11.68 24.23
N GLN A 281 41.99 10.86 23.86
CA GLN A 281 40.58 11.17 24.10
C GLN A 281 40.16 10.76 25.51
N SER A 282 40.48 9.53 25.90
CA SER A 282 40.28 9.00 27.26
C SER A 282 41.56 8.32 27.78
N PRO A 283 41.79 8.27 29.10
CA PRO A 283 42.99 7.65 29.67
C PRO A 283 43.14 6.19 29.21
N ALA A 284 44.33 5.79 28.77
CA ALA A 284 44.55 4.43 28.30
C ALA A 284 44.23 3.38 29.38
N LEU A 285 43.57 2.30 28.97
CA LEU A 285 43.19 1.22 29.88
C LEU A 285 44.44 0.58 30.52
N PRO A 286 44.49 0.41 31.85
CA PRO A 286 45.62 -0.24 32.51
C PRO A 286 45.68 -1.73 32.14
N CYS A 287 46.85 -2.35 32.32
CA CYS A 287 47.00 -3.79 32.08
C CYS A 287 46.02 -4.60 32.94
N ASN A 288 45.27 -5.51 32.30
CA ASN A 288 44.19 -6.32 32.89
C ASN A 288 42.92 -5.54 33.26
N ALA A 289 42.72 -4.32 32.73
CA ALA A 289 41.41 -3.66 32.79
C ALA A 289 40.36 -4.45 32.00
N ASP A 290 39.11 -4.33 32.43
CA ASP A 290 37.97 -4.82 31.66
C ASP A 290 37.81 -3.96 30.39
N SER A 291 37.85 -4.62 29.23
CA SER A 291 37.64 -4.01 27.92
C SER A 291 36.27 -4.37 27.34
N SER A 292 35.36 -4.88 28.16
CA SER A 292 33.98 -5.14 27.75
C SER A 292 33.27 -3.81 27.44
N PRO A 293 32.27 -3.82 26.55
CA PRO A 293 31.43 -2.64 26.31
C PRO A 293 30.74 -2.11 27.58
N ASP A 294 30.49 -2.96 28.59
CA ASP A 294 29.96 -2.52 29.88
C ASP A 294 30.96 -1.62 30.64
N ALA A 295 32.27 -1.79 30.40
CA ALA A 295 33.33 -0.98 30.97
C ALA A 295 33.77 0.19 30.06
N THR A 296 33.78 0.00 28.74
CA THR A 296 34.27 0.98 27.76
C THR A 296 33.17 1.77 27.06
N GLY A 297 31.90 1.44 27.31
CA GLY A 297 30.73 1.99 26.62
C GLY A 297 30.24 1.09 25.48
N TRP A 298 28.93 1.01 25.32
CA TRP A 298 28.29 0.48 24.12
C TRP A 298 28.19 1.58 23.06
N PRO A 299 28.26 1.24 21.76
CA PRO A 299 27.82 2.17 20.73
C PRO A 299 26.36 2.53 20.97
N LEU A 300 25.95 3.69 20.45
CA LEU A 300 24.58 4.20 20.54
C LEU A 300 24.09 4.54 19.13
N ILE A 301 22.78 4.46 18.92
CA ILE A 301 22.13 5.07 17.75
C ILE A 301 21.72 6.48 18.15
N ASP A 302 22.13 7.45 17.36
CA ASP A 302 21.83 8.86 17.49
C ASP A 302 21.06 9.32 16.24
N GLU A 303 19.85 9.85 16.43
CA GLU A 303 18.95 10.19 15.31
C GLU A 303 19.48 11.35 14.45
N ASP A 304 20.18 12.32 15.03
CA ASP A 304 20.74 13.48 14.31
C ASP A 304 22.26 13.41 14.10
N GLY A 305 22.92 12.45 14.76
CA GLY A 305 24.36 12.22 14.65
C GLY A 305 25.20 13.30 15.36
N ASP A 306 24.58 14.14 16.19
CA ASP A 306 25.26 15.06 17.09
C ASP A 306 25.41 14.41 18.49
N PRO A 307 26.62 13.95 18.87
CA PRO A 307 26.82 13.30 20.15
C PRO A 307 26.55 14.20 21.37
N ALA A 308 26.35 15.52 21.17
CA ALA A 308 25.97 16.46 22.23
C ALA A 308 24.48 16.40 22.60
N THR A 309 23.61 15.95 21.70
CA THR A 309 22.18 15.73 21.96
C THR A 309 22.00 14.31 22.50
N THR A 310 21.53 14.21 23.75
CA THR A 310 21.41 12.92 24.47
C THR A 310 19.97 12.44 24.59
N ASN A 311 19.00 13.24 24.13
CA ASN A 311 17.57 12.90 24.21
C ASN A 311 17.13 11.92 23.12
N ASP A 312 17.98 11.72 22.13
CA ASP A 312 17.82 10.98 20.89
C ASP A 312 18.93 9.92 20.72
N GLN A 313 19.67 9.64 21.80
CA GLN A 313 20.64 8.56 21.87
C GLN A 313 20.00 7.31 22.47
N TYR A 314 20.11 6.19 21.76
CA TYR A 314 19.51 4.92 22.13
C TYR A 314 20.57 3.81 22.15
N PRO A 315 20.67 3.03 23.23
CA PRO A 315 21.62 1.93 23.30
C PRO A 315 21.20 0.78 22.38
N PHE A 316 22.19 0.08 21.82
CA PHE A 316 21.96 -1.23 21.21
C PHE A 316 21.67 -2.24 22.33
N GLY A 317 20.41 -2.37 22.74
CA GLY A 317 19.97 -3.26 23.83
C GLY A 317 18.56 -3.78 23.65
#